data_AF-K9H277-F1
#
_entry.id   AF-K9H277-F1
#
_cell.length_a   1.000
_cell.length_b   1.000
_cell.length_c   1.000
_cell.angle_alpha   90.00
_cell.angle_beta   90.00
_cell.angle_gamma   90.00
#
_symmetry.space_group_name_H-M   'P 1'
#
loop_
_entity.id
_entity.type
_entity.pdbx_description
1 polymer ?
#
loop_
_entity_poly.entity_id
_entity_poly.type
_entity_poly.pdbx_seq_one_letter_code
_entity_poly.pdbx_strand_id
1 'polypeptide(L)'
;MPTTITELPNPLFSNGRSVLARFGYRHLEDGELREDWAEMWELLRPDFAERADRHVPAYGDLSPVQAAAAREYMSVRLIADRNLEICERRHVQLFSGGIQTDGVERYAEARDAYEEAVETFGHAREALDALLSRAAA
;
A
#
# COMPACT_ATOMS: atom_id res chain seq x y z
N MET A 1 -24.45 -2.45 -17.54
CA MET A 1 -23.60 -3.50 -18.14
C MET A 1 -22.60 -3.90 -17.09
N PRO A 2 -22.53 -5.18 -16.67
CA PRO A 2 -21.50 -5.59 -15.72
C PRO A 2 -20.17 -5.66 -16.47
N THR A 3 -19.21 -4.85 -16.05
CA THR A 3 -17.86 -4.83 -16.61
C THR A 3 -17.14 -6.08 -16.09
N THR A 4 -17.12 -7.14 -16.90
CA THR A 4 -16.27 -8.31 -16.64
C THR A 4 -14.83 -7.86 -16.72
N ILE A 5 -14.16 -7.85 -15.56
CA ILE A 5 -12.71 -7.69 -15.46
C ILE A 5 -12.11 -8.90 -16.20
N THR A 6 -11.54 -8.67 -17.37
CA THR A 6 -10.75 -9.69 -18.08
C THR A 6 -9.57 -10.05 -17.19
N GLU A 7 -9.65 -11.19 -16.50
CA GLU A 7 -8.50 -11.78 -15.82
C GLU A 7 -7.40 -12.02 -16.84
N LEU A 8 -6.24 -11.40 -16.61
CA LEU A 8 -5.08 -11.62 -17.43
C LEU A 8 -4.33 -12.88 -17.00
N PRO A 9 -3.62 -13.54 -17.93
CA PRO A 9 -2.90 -14.78 -17.69
C PRO A 9 -1.55 -14.51 -16.99
N ASN A 10 -1.51 -13.60 -16.01
CA ASN A 10 -0.32 -13.37 -15.20
C ASN A 10 -0.61 -13.75 -13.74
N PRO A 11 -0.39 -15.01 -13.35
CA PRO A 11 -0.66 -15.50 -12.00
C PRO A 11 0.15 -14.78 -10.91
N LEU A 12 1.17 -13.98 -11.28
CA LEU A 12 1.96 -13.19 -10.34
C LEU A 12 1.14 -12.03 -9.72
N PHE A 13 0.30 -11.37 -10.52
CA PHE A 13 -0.48 -10.20 -10.05
C PHE A 13 -1.78 -10.62 -9.35
N SER A 14 -2.48 -11.65 -9.86
CA SER A 14 -3.68 -12.16 -9.21
C SER A 14 -3.38 -12.77 -7.83
N ASN A 15 -2.26 -13.50 -7.69
CA ASN A 15 -1.82 -14.02 -6.40
C ASN A 15 -1.37 -12.89 -5.45
N GLY A 16 -0.74 -11.83 -5.97
CA GLY A 16 -0.30 -10.67 -5.18
C GLY A 16 -1.45 -9.94 -4.52
N ARG A 17 -2.49 -9.57 -5.28
CA ARG A 17 -3.66 -8.84 -4.75
C ARG A 17 -4.43 -9.63 -3.69
N SER A 18 -4.61 -10.94 -3.89
CA SER A 18 -5.29 -11.80 -2.91
C SER A 18 -4.55 -11.87 -1.57
N VAL A 19 -3.21 -11.81 -1.59
CA VAL A 19 -2.40 -11.72 -0.36
C VAL A 19 -2.59 -10.34 0.29
N LEU A 20 -2.49 -9.27 -0.49
CA LEU A 20 -2.62 -7.90 0.01
C LEU A 20 -4.00 -7.59 0.59
N ALA A 21 -5.07 -8.22 0.07
CA ALA A 21 -6.43 -8.04 0.57
C ALA A 21 -6.57 -8.40 2.06
N ARG A 22 -5.76 -9.34 2.56
CA ARG A 22 -5.72 -9.71 3.98
C ARG A 22 -5.19 -8.59 4.87
N PHE A 23 -4.47 -7.63 4.29
CA PHE A 23 -3.88 -6.47 4.93
C PHE A 23 -4.64 -5.17 4.59
N GLY A 24 -5.89 -5.29 4.13
CA GLY A 24 -6.75 -4.13 3.87
C GLY A 24 -6.60 -3.49 2.50
N TYR A 25 -5.80 -4.08 1.60
CA TYR A 25 -5.79 -3.68 0.20
C TYR A 25 -7.18 -3.80 -0.39
N ARG A 26 -7.67 -2.70 -0.95
CA ARG A 26 -8.87 -2.64 -1.77
C ARG A 26 -8.64 -1.67 -2.90
N HIS A 27 -9.29 -1.93 -4.02
CA HIS A 27 -9.34 -0.94 -5.09
C HIS A 27 -10.06 0.31 -4.58
N LEU A 28 -9.40 1.47 -4.70
CA LEU A 28 -10.02 2.77 -4.45
C LEU A 28 -10.39 3.40 -5.77
N GLU A 29 -11.59 3.96 -5.85
CA GLU A 29 -12.00 4.71 -7.04
C GLU A 29 -11.22 6.02 -7.17
N ASP A 30 -11.10 6.56 -8.38
CA ASP A 30 -10.39 7.82 -8.59
C ASP A 30 -11.05 8.98 -7.82
N GLY A 31 -10.31 9.54 -6.87
CA GLY A 31 -10.79 10.63 -6.00
C GLY A 31 -11.45 10.14 -4.69
N GLU A 32 -11.54 8.83 -4.47
CA GLU A 32 -11.97 8.28 -3.19
C GLU A 32 -10.89 8.54 -2.12
N LEU A 33 -11.31 9.17 -1.02
CA LEU A 33 -10.48 9.37 0.16
C LEU A 33 -10.82 8.32 1.20
N ARG A 34 -9.80 7.73 1.81
CA ARG A 34 -9.96 6.81 2.92
C ARG A 34 -9.61 7.52 4.23
N GLU A 35 -10.61 7.72 5.08
CA GLU A 35 -10.48 8.49 6.34
C GLU A 35 -10.73 7.66 7.61
N ASP A 36 -11.03 6.37 7.46
CA ASP A 36 -11.22 5.39 8.55
C ASP A 36 -9.87 4.92 9.12
N TRP A 37 -9.05 5.87 9.56
CA TRP A 37 -7.68 5.62 10.06
C TRP A 37 -7.62 4.58 11.18
N ALA A 38 -8.62 4.53 12.06
CA ALA A 38 -8.66 3.55 13.13
C ALA A 38 -8.87 2.12 12.61
N GLU A 39 -9.73 1.93 11.61
CA GLU A 39 -9.98 0.62 11.00
C GLU A 39 -8.76 0.14 10.20
N MET A 40 -8.16 1.03 9.42
CA MET A 40 -6.92 0.72 8.71
C MET A 40 -5.77 0.40 9.67
N TRP A 41 -5.67 1.11 10.78
CA TRP A 41 -4.65 0.84 11.80
C TRP A 41 -4.79 -0.56 12.39
N GLU A 42 -5.99 -1.07 12.62
CA GLU A 42 -6.16 -2.45 13.12
C GLU A 42 -5.59 -3.50 12.17
N LEU A 43 -5.60 -3.25 10.87
CA LEU A 43 -5.06 -4.15 9.86
C LEU A 43 -3.52 -4.08 9.79
N LEU A 44 -2.95 -2.90 10.01
CA LEU A 44 -1.52 -2.64 9.80
C LEU A 44 -0.70 -2.60 11.09
N ARG A 45 -1.32 -2.40 12.26
CA ARG A 45 -0.61 -2.43 13.55
C ARG A 45 0.16 -3.73 13.82
N PRO A 46 -0.25 -4.93 13.31
CA PRO A 46 0.54 -6.14 13.47
C PRO A 46 1.94 -6.04 12.86
N ASP A 47 2.18 -5.13 11.90
CA ASP A 47 3.51 -4.89 11.32
C ASP A 47 4.54 -4.44 12.36
N PHE A 48 4.10 -3.97 13.53
CA PHE A 48 4.96 -3.50 14.62
C PHE A 48 5.04 -4.48 15.80
N ALA A 49 4.35 -5.63 15.71
CA ALA A 49 4.24 -6.61 16.78
C ALA A 49 5.41 -7.63 16.82
N GLU A 50 6.57 -7.30 16.25
CA GLU A 50 7.72 -8.20 16.05
C GLU A 50 8.28 -8.83 17.36
N ARG A 51 7.89 -8.33 18.55
CA ARG A 51 8.26 -8.89 19.85
C ARG A 51 7.01 -9.29 20.62
N ALA A 52 6.98 -10.53 21.13
CA ALA A 52 5.84 -11.10 21.85
C ALA A 52 5.34 -10.23 23.03
N ASP A 53 6.22 -9.44 23.64
CA ASP A 53 5.89 -8.58 24.78
C ASP A 53 5.58 -7.13 24.39
N ARG A 54 5.66 -6.78 23.11
CA ARG A 54 5.44 -5.41 22.64
C ARG A 54 3.96 -5.17 22.42
N HIS A 55 3.38 -4.36 23.30
CA HIS A 55 2.04 -3.83 23.09
C HIS A 55 2.07 -2.66 22.10
N VAL A 56 1.36 -2.81 20.97
CA VAL A 56 1.12 -1.73 20.01
C VAL A 56 -0.29 -1.17 20.28
N PRO A 57 -0.43 0.09 20.72
CA PRO A 57 -1.72 0.67 21.10
C PRO A 57 -2.73 0.67 19.94
N ALA A 58 -4.02 0.69 20.28
CA ALA A 58 -5.08 1.02 19.32
C ALA A 58 -4.91 2.48 18.87
N TYR A 59 -5.47 2.83 17.72
CA TYR A 59 -5.24 4.15 17.11
C TYR A 59 -5.70 5.31 18.02
N GLY A 60 -6.80 5.13 18.75
CA GLY A 60 -7.33 6.12 19.70
C GLY A 60 -6.44 6.34 20.93
N ASP A 61 -5.54 5.41 21.23
CA ASP A 61 -4.64 5.47 22.38
C ASP A 61 -3.24 5.99 22.01
N LEU A 62 -3.00 6.30 20.72
CA LEU A 62 -1.75 6.91 20.26
C LEU A 62 -1.65 8.37 20.75
N SER A 63 -0.47 8.76 21.20
CA SER A 63 -0.17 10.18 21.40
C SER A 63 -0.32 10.97 20.08
N PRO A 64 -0.53 12.31 20.11
CA PRO A 64 -0.70 13.09 18.89
C PRO A 64 0.43 12.92 17.86
N VAL A 65 1.67 12.78 18.32
CA VAL A 65 2.85 12.55 17.45
C VAL A 65 2.81 11.17 16.82
N GLN A 66 2.48 10.13 17.59
CA GLN A 66 2.35 8.77 17.08
C GLN A 66 1.16 8.65 16.12
N ALA A 67 0.03 9.28 16.42
CA ALA A 67 -1.14 9.29 15.54
C ALA A 67 -0.84 9.98 14.20
N ALA A 68 -0.06 11.07 14.21
CA ALA A 68 0.39 11.73 12.99
C ALA A 68 1.31 10.82 12.15
N ALA A 69 2.30 10.17 12.78
CA ALA A 69 3.19 9.23 12.11
C ALA A 69 2.45 7.97 11.60
N ALA A 70 1.45 7.48 12.33
CA ALA A 70 0.58 6.38 11.89
C ALA A 70 -0.24 6.78 10.66
N ARG A 71 -0.78 8.01 10.61
CA ARG A 71 -1.46 8.52 9.40
C ARG A 71 -0.52 8.63 8.21
N GLU A 72 0.71 9.10 8.42
CA GLU A 72 1.74 9.14 7.37
C GLU A 72 1.97 7.74 6.80
N TYR A 73 2.27 6.76 7.67
CA TYR A 73 2.48 5.36 7.33
C TYR A 73 1.30 4.76 6.53
N MET A 74 0.08 4.97 7.00
CA MET A 74 -1.13 4.52 6.31
C MET A 74 -1.36 5.23 4.96
N SER A 75 -1.06 6.52 4.88
CA SER A 75 -1.22 7.30 3.65
C SER A 75 -0.25 6.85 2.57
N VAL A 76 1.03 6.65 2.93
CA VAL A 76 2.04 6.19 1.96
C VAL A 76 1.78 4.75 1.52
N ARG A 77 1.17 3.91 2.38
CA ARG A 77 0.66 2.60 1.99
C ARG A 77 -0.42 2.67 0.90
N LEU A 78 -1.37 3.59 1.04
CA LEU A 78 -2.40 3.83 0.01
C LEU A 78 -1.81 4.32 -1.32
N ILE A 79 -0.76 5.14 -1.26
CA ILE A 79 -0.03 5.59 -2.46
C ILE A 79 0.64 4.39 -3.15
N ALA A 80 1.31 3.53 -2.38
CA ALA A 80 1.95 2.31 -2.92
C ALA A 80 0.93 1.38 -3.60
N ASP A 81 -0.26 1.21 -3.00
CA ASP A 81 -1.35 0.44 -3.60
C ASP A 81 -1.82 1.01 -4.92
N ARG A 82 -2.05 2.33 -4.97
CA ARG A 82 -2.46 3.01 -6.20
C ARG A 82 -1.41 2.88 -7.29
N ASN A 83 -0.13 3.03 -6.94
CA ASN A 83 0.97 2.92 -7.90
C ASN A 83 1.13 1.49 -8.40
N LEU A 84 0.93 0.48 -7.55
CA LEU A 84 0.87 -0.92 -7.96
C LEU A 84 -0.22 -1.13 -9.03
N GLU A 85 -1.43 -0.62 -8.80
CA GLU A 85 -2.52 -0.75 -9.77
C GLU A 85 -2.23 -0.06 -11.10
N ILE A 86 -1.62 1.13 -11.06
CA ILE A 86 -1.20 1.84 -12.27
C ILE A 86 -0.17 1.01 -13.03
N CYS A 87 0.87 0.54 -12.33
CA CYS A 87 1.93 -0.29 -12.88
C CYS A 87 1.36 -1.56 -13.53
N GLU A 88 0.44 -2.24 -12.86
CA GLU A 88 -0.27 -3.41 -13.39
C GLU A 88 -1.05 -3.05 -14.65
N ARG A 89 -1.89 -2.01 -14.63
CA ARG A 89 -2.66 -1.57 -15.81
C ARG A 89 -1.75 -1.25 -17.01
N ARG A 90 -0.59 -0.62 -16.78
CA ARG A 90 0.39 -0.33 -17.84
C ARG A 90 1.02 -1.61 -18.38
N HIS A 91 1.36 -2.55 -17.50
CA HIS A 91 1.85 -3.87 -17.90
C HIS A 91 0.84 -4.58 -18.81
N VAL A 92 -0.44 -4.61 -18.44
CA VAL A 92 -1.53 -5.17 -19.28
C VAL A 92 -1.55 -4.55 -20.67
N GLN A 93 -1.54 -3.22 -20.72
CA GLN A 93 -1.64 -2.46 -21.96
C GLN A 93 -0.47 -2.78 -22.90
N LEU A 94 0.74 -2.93 -22.35
CA LEU A 94 1.94 -3.26 -23.11
C LEU A 94 1.81 -4.60 -23.86
N PHE A 95 1.20 -5.62 -23.23
CA PHE A 95 1.04 -6.95 -23.84
C PHE A 95 -0.23 -7.09 -24.67
N SER A 96 -1.20 -6.19 -24.54
CA SER A 96 -2.48 -6.25 -25.27
C SER A 96 -2.46 -5.51 -26.61
N GLY A 97 -1.62 -4.46 -26.75
CA GLY A 97 -1.53 -3.61 -27.96
C GLY A 97 -0.31 -3.86 -28.85
N GLY A 98 0.55 -4.82 -28.49
CA GLY A 98 1.90 -4.95 -29.03
C GLY A 98 2.88 -3.97 -28.39
N ILE A 99 4.16 -4.36 -28.31
CA ILE A 99 5.20 -3.57 -27.64
C ILE A 99 5.50 -2.32 -28.48
N GLN A 100 5.10 -1.15 -27.98
CA GLN A 100 5.42 0.16 -28.53
C GLN A 100 6.34 0.90 -27.55
N THR A 101 7.30 1.69 -28.05
CA THR A 101 8.28 2.42 -27.23
C THR A 101 7.61 3.28 -26.16
N ASP A 102 6.63 4.12 -26.52
CA ASP A 102 5.85 4.94 -25.59
C ASP A 102 5.14 4.10 -24.50
N GLY A 103 4.73 2.88 -24.83
CA GLY A 103 4.11 1.96 -23.89
C GLY A 103 5.12 1.41 -22.87
N VAL A 104 6.34 1.11 -23.32
CA VAL A 104 7.44 0.69 -22.46
C VAL A 104 7.85 1.81 -21.52
N GLU A 105 7.97 3.04 -22.02
CA GLU A 105 8.31 4.22 -21.21
C GLU A 105 7.27 4.48 -20.11
N ARG A 106 5.98 4.50 -20.44
CA ARG A 106 4.90 4.67 -19.45
C ARG A 106 4.84 3.55 -18.41
N TYR A 107 5.20 2.33 -18.79
CA TYR A 107 5.30 1.22 -17.85
C TYR A 107 6.51 1.39 -16.91
N ALA A 108 7.67 1.79 -17.45
CA ALA A 108 8.86 2.07 -16.66
C ALA A 108 8.59 3.19 -15.64
N GLU A 109 8.00 4.31 -16.05
CA GLU A 109 7.61 5.41 -15.15
C GLU A 109 6.67 4.95 -14.03
N ALA A 110 5.67 4.12 -14.37
CA ALA A 110 4.74 3.60 -13.38
C ALA A 110 5.41 2.62 -12.39
N ARG A 111 6.41 1.88 -12.86
CA ARG A 111 7.20 0.98 -12.03
C ARG A 111 8.09 1.78 -11.08
N ASP A 112 8.80 2.78 -11.58
CA ASP A 112 9.68 3.64 -10.77
C ASP A 112 8.87 4.35 -9.65
N ALA A 113 7.69 4.88 -9.99
CA ALA A 113 6.78 5.48 -9.00
C ALA A 113 6.28 4.47 -7.95
N TYR A 114 6.08 3.20 -8.32
CA TYR A 114 5.73 2.16 -7.36
C TYR A 114 6.92 1.81 -6.46
N GLU A 115 8.12 1.67 -7.02
CA GLU A 115 9.34 1.39 -6.26
C GLU A 115 9.62 2.51 -5.24
N GLU A 116 9.54 3.78 -5.64
CA GLU A 116 9.68 4.95 -4.74
C GLU A 116 8.64 4.95 -3.61
N ALA A 117 7.38 4.60 -3.93
CA ALA A 117 6.32 4.52 -2.93
C ALA A 117 6.56 3.39 -1.90
N VAL A 118 7.09 2.24 -2.34
CA VAL A 118 7.46 1.13 -1.46
C VAL A 118 8.62 1.51 -0.54
N GLU A 119 9.65 2.20 -1.07
CA GLU A 119 10.74 2.71 -0.25
C GLU A 119 10.26 3.71 0.80
N THR A 120 9.41 4.65 0.39
CA THR A 120 8.79 5.64 1.29
C THR A 120 7.96 4.96 2.38
N PHE A 121 7.20 3.92 2.03
CA PHE A 121 6.46 3.11 2.98
C PHE A 121 7.37 2.41 4.00
N GLY A 122 8.50 1.86 3.55
CA GLY A 122 9.53 1.31 4.43
C GLY A 122 10.08 2.34 5.43
N HIS A 123 10.47 3.52 4.95
CA HIS A 123 10.95 4.60 5.81
C HIS A 123 9.90 5.08 6.83
N ALA A 124 8.63 5.20 6.41
CA ALA A 124 7.54 5.57 7.30
C ALA A 124 7.32 4.50 8.40
N ARG A 125 7.47 3.21 8.06
CA ARG A 125 7.42 2.11 9.03
C ARG A 125 8.52 2.29 10.09
N GLU A 126 9.76 2.45 9.67
CA GLU A 126 10.91 2.60 10.58
C GLU A 126 10.75 3.81 11.51
N ALA A 127 10.30 4.95 10.96
CA ALA A 127 10.06 6.16 11.73
C ALA A 127 8.98 5.97 12.81
N LEU A 128 7.85 5.34 12.44
CA LEU A 128 6.78 5.02 13.39
C LEU A 128 7.23 4.00 14.42
N ASP A 129 7.99 2.98 14.00
CA ASP A 129 8.50 1.94 14.88
C ASP A 129 9.40 2.52 15.99
N ALA A 130 10.27 3.47 15.63
CA ALA A 130 11.11 4.18 16.57
C ALA A 130 10.29 4.99 17.59
N LEU A 131 9.19 5.63 17.17
CA LEU A 131 8.31 6.40 18.05
C LEU A 131 7.51 5.50 19.00
N LEU A 132 7.03 4.36 18.50
CA LEU A 132 6.32 3.37 19.31
C LEU A 132 7.25 2.72 20.34
N SER A 133 8.51 2.45 19.97
CA SER A 133 9.50 1.83 20.86
C SER A 133 9.93 2.75 22.01
N ARG A 134 10.04 4.06 21.77
CA ARG A 134 10.40 5.04 22.81
C ARG A 134 9.33 5.22 23.88
N ALA A 135 8.07 4.93 23.58
CA ALA A 135 6.97 5.05 24.53
C ALA A 135 6.83 3.81 25.44
N ALA A 136 7.45 2.69 25.08
CA ALA A 136 7.42 1.44 25.83
C ALA A 136 8.62 1.27 26.81
N ALA A 137 9.58 2.20 26.78
CA ALA A 137 10.77 2.24 27.63
C ALA A 137 10.61 3.28 28.74
#